data_AF-A0A9Q0NXX9-F1
#
_entry.id   AF-A0A9Q0NXX9-F1
#
_cell.length_a   1.000
_cell.length_b   1.000
_cell.length_c   1.000
_cell.angle_alpha   90.00
_cell.angle_beta   90.00
_cell.angle_gamma   90.00
#
_symmetry.space_group_name_H-M   'P 1'
#
loop_
_entity.id
_entity.type
_entity.pdbx_description
1 polymer ?
#
loop_
_entity_poly.entity_id
_entity_poly.type
_entity_poly.pdbx_seq_one_letter_code
_entity_poly.pdbx_strand_id
1 'polypeptide(L)'
;MAKKEEELKEIRAKTTEEINEEVVELKGELLMLRLQKSTRNEFKSSEFRRMRKRIARMLTVKREREVEEGVGKRLSRKLDRQWKRSIVVRPPPSLKKLQEEEAAEEAEKSA
;
A
#
# COMPACT_ATOMS: atom_id res chain seq x y z
N MET A 1 5.16 -21.30 5.18
CA MET A 1 5.39 -21.19 3.72
C MET A 1 4.08 -20.93 2.99
N ALA A 2 3.01 -21.66 3.30
CA ALA A 2 1.64 -21.46 2.77
C ALA A 2 1.21 -19.99 2.62
N LYS A 3 1.20 -19.20 3.69
CA LYS A 3 0.77 -17.77 3.64
C LYS A 3 1.53 -16.91 2.62
N LYS A 4 2.82 -17.19 2.39
CA LYS A 4 3.61 -16.43 1.41
C LYS A 4 3.21 -16.79 -0.02
N GLU A 5 2.91 -18.06 -0.25
CA GLU A 5 2.50 -18.57 -1.57
C GLU A 5 1.09 -18.12 -1.91
N GLU A 6 0.18 -18.14 -0.93
CA GLU A 6 -1.17 -17.57 -1.04
C GLU A 6 -1.11 -16.07 -1.37
N GLU A 7 -0.35 -15.28 -0.59
CA GLU A 7 -0.15 -13.85 -0.87
C GLU A 7 0.41 -13.60 -2.28
N LEU A 8 1.29 -14.48 -2.79
CA LEU A 8 1.86 -14.32 -4.13
C LEU A 8 0.83 -14.64 -5.23
N LYS A 9 -0.01 -15.66 -5.02
CA LYS A 9 -1.12 -16.00 -5.92
C LYS A 9 -2.12 -14.85 -5.99
N GLU A 10 -2.47 -14.26 -4.85
CA GLU A 10 -3.34 -13.09 -4.77
C GLU A 10 -2.76 -11.89 -5.54
N ILE A 11 -1.49 -11.56 -5.31
CA ILE A 11 -0.84 -10.43 -6.01
C ILE A 11 -0.82 -10.67 -7.52
N ARG A 12 -0.59 -11.90 -7.98
CA ARG A 12 -0.56 -12.23 -9.41
C ARG A 12 -1.94 -12.18 -10.07
N ALA A 13 -3.02 -12.40 -9.31
CA ALA A 13 -4.38 -12.29 -9.81
C ALA A 13 -4.83 -10.82 -10.04
N LYS A 14 -4.22 -9.86 -9.33
CA LYS A 14 -4.57 -8.43 -9.42
C LYS A 14 -4.10 -7.77 -10.71
N THR A 15 -4.79 -6.72 -11.13
CA THR A 15 -4.37 -5.88 -12.27
C THR A 15 -3.17 -5.00 -11.91
N THR A 16 -2.49 -4.43 -12.91
CA THR A 16 -1.34 -3.53 -12.66
C THR A 16 -1.74 -2.23 -11.96
N GLU A 17 -2.97 -1.76 -12.20
CA GLU A 17 -3.55 -0.57 -11.58
C GLU A 17 -3.85 -0.83 -10.10
N GLU A 18 -4.54 -1.92 -9.78
CA GLU A 18 -4.81 -2.36 -8.41
C GLU A 18 -3.52 -2.52 -7.59
N ILE A 19 -2.46 -3.07 -8.21
CA ILE A 19 -1.15 -3.19 -7.56
C ILE A 19 -0.58 -1.80 -7.21
N ASN A 20 -0.73 -0.81 -8.10
CA ASN A 20 -0.23 0.54 -7.84
C ASN A 20 -1.02 1.21 -6.71
N GLU A 21 -2.33 1.06 -6.70
CA GLU A 21 -3.21 1.61 -5.66
C GLU A 21 -2.89 1.00 -4.30
N GLU A 22 -2.82 -0.33 -4.21
CA GLU A 22 -2.52 -1.04 -2.97
C GLU A 22 -1.10 -0.70 -2.45
N VAL A 23 -0.13 -0.48 -3.34
CA VAL A 23 1.21 0.01 -2.95
C VAL A 23 1.14 1.40 -2.32
N VAL A 24 0.30 2.30 -2.83
CA VAL A 24 0.12 3.65 -2.26
C VAL A 24 -0.56 3.56 -0.89
N GLU A 25 -1.60 2.74 -0.77
CA GLU A 25 -2.35 2.54 0.47
C GLU A 25 -1.48 1.94 1.58
N LEU A 26 -0.76 0.85 1.28
CA LEU A 26 0.15 0.22 2.26
C LEU A 26 1.28 1.17 2.70
N LYS A 27 1.74 2.07 1.83
CA LYS A 27 2.71 3.11 2.21
C LYS A 27 2.09 4.15 3.14
N GLY A 28 0.84 4.52 2.93
CA GLY A 28 0.08 5.41 3.81
C GLY A 28 -0.14 4.78 5.19
N GLU A 29 -0.56 3.51 5.24
CA GLU A 29 -0.69 2.78 6.51
C GLU A 29 0.65 2.62 7.23
N LEU A 30 1.75 2.39 6.49
CA LEU A 30 3.09 2.31 7.07
C LEU A 30 3.51 3.63 7.70
N LEU A 31 3.08 4.78 7.15
CA LEU A 31 3.29 6.09 7.76
C LEU A 31 2.54 6.19 9.09
N MET A 32 1.28 5.76 9.13
CA MET A 32 0.48 5.78 10.37
C MET A 32 1.08 4.90 11.47
N LEU A 33 1.57 3.70 11.12
CA LEU A 33 2.30 2.87 12.09
C LEU A 33 3.57 3.55 12.62
N ARG A 34 4.29 4.34 11.78
CA ARG A 34 5.46 5.10 12.25
C ARG A 34 5.04 6.21 13.20
N LEU A 35 3.94 6.90 12.92
CA LEU A 35 3.39 7.93 13.80
C LEU A 35 2.97 7.33 15.15
N GLN A 36 2.20 6.24 15.15
CA GLN A 36 1.83 5.51 16.37
C GLN A 36 3.06 5.06 17.18
N LYS A 37 4.10 4.57 16.50
CA LYS A 37 5.37 4.23 17.16
C LYS A 37 6.03 5.45 17.80
N SER A 38 5.99 6.61 17.16
CA SER A 38 6.59 7.85 17.67
C SER A 38 5.83 8.40 18.88
N THR A 39 4.50 8.29 18.89
CA THR A 39 3.65 8.71 20.01
C THR A 39 3.67 7.72 21.18
N ARG A 40 4.39 6.60 21.03
CA ARG A 40 4.47 5.51 22.02
C ARG A 40 3.12 4.85 22.33
N ASN A 41 2.20 4.89 21.37
CA ASN A 41 0.97 4.10 21.46
C ASN A 41 1.28 2.61 21.29
N GLU A 42 0.34 1.75 21.66
CA GLU A 42 0.47 0.32 21.43
C GLU A 42 0.42 0.00 19.92
N PHE A 43 1.41 -0.73 19.41
CA PHE A 43 1.46 -1.17 18.01
C PHE A 43 2.11 -2.55 17.89
N LYS A 44 1.79 -3.26 16.80
CA LYS A 44 2.39 -4.56 16.48
C LYS A 44 3.67 -4.38 15.67
N SER A 45 4.82 -4.69 16.27
CA SER A 45 6.13 -4.54 15.61
C SER A 45 6.32 -5.44 14.37
N SER A 46 5.62 -6.58 14.33
CA SER A 46 5.61 -7.52 13.22
C SER A 46 5.00 -6.92 11.93
N GLU A 47 4.04 -6.01 12.06
CA GLU A 47 3.34 -5.40 10.92
C GLU A 47 4.29 -4.56 10.06
N PHE A 48 5.25 -3.85 10.67
CA PHE A 48 6.30 -3.15 9.93
C PHE A 48 7.03 -4.05 8.95
N ARG A 49 7.39 -5.26 9.38
CA ARG A 49 8.12 -6.22 8.55
C ARG A 49 7.19 -6.83 7.49
N ARG A 50 5.95 -7.15 7.87
CA ARG A 50 4.94 -7.72 6.98
C ARG A 50 4.59 -6.77 5.84
N MET A 51 4.25 -5.52 6.14
CA MET A 51 3.86 -4.52 5.16
C MET A 51 5.00 -4.18 4.19
N ARG A 52 6.23 -3.97 4.70
CA ARG A 52 7.40 -3.75 3.83
C ARG A 52 7.64 -4.93 2.87
N LYS A 53 7.51 -6.17 3.36
CA LYS A 53 7.65 -7.37 2.52
C LYS A 53 6.52 -7.47 1.49
N ARG A 54 5.28 -7.09 1.85
CA ARG A 54 4.14 -7.08 0.92
C ARG A 54 4.35 -6.09 -0.21
N ILE A 55 4.75 -4.86 0.10
CA ILE A 55 5.11 -3.84 -0.90
C ILE A 55 6.22 -4.36 -1.83
N ALA A 56 7.26 -4.97 -1.27
CA ALA A 56 8.36 -5.52 -2.08
C ALA A 56 7.87 -6.57 -3.08
N ARG A 57 7.02 -7.52 -2.65
CA ARG A 57 6.46 -8.56 -3.53
C ARG A 57 5.62 -7.99 -4.65
N MET A 58 4.77 -7.00 -4.35
CA MET A 58 3.95 -6.31 -5.35
C MET A 58 4.81 -5.62 -6.42
N LEU A 59 5.86 -4.91 -6.01
CA LEU A 59 6.79 -4.27 -6.93
C LEU A 59 7.58 -5.29 -7.76
N THR A 60 7.90 -6.45 -7.20
CA THR A 60 8.53 -7.55 -7.94
C THR A 60 7.60 -8.06 -9.04
N VAL A 61 6.34 -8.38 -8.73
CA VAL A 61 5.37 -8.87 -9.72
C VAL A 61 5.12 -7.82 -10.82
N LYS A 62 5.00 -6.54 -10.46
CA LYS A 62 4.93 -5.46 -11.44
C LYS A 62 6.14 -5.45 -12.37
N ARG A 63 7.35 -5.63 -11.83
CA ARG A 63 8.57 -5.66 -12.64
C ARG A 63 8.69 -6.92 -13.50
N GLU A 64 8.22 -8.07 -13.02
CA GLU A 64 8.13 -9.30 -13.82
C GLU A 64 7.26 -9.07 -15.07
N ARG A 65 6.08 -8.46 -14.91
CA ARG A 65 5.20 -8.08 -16.03
C ARG A 65 5.86 -7.13 -17.03
N GLU A 66 6.54 -6.08 -16.55
CA GLU A 66 7.30 -5.18 -17.43
C GLU A 66 8.41 -5.90 -18.22
N VAL A 67 9.00 -6.96 -17.66
CA VAL A 67 10.03 -7.76 -18.34
C VAL A 67 9.40 -8.67 -19.39
N GLU A 68 8.24 -9.27 -19.11
CA GLU A 68 7.45 -10.06 -20.07
C GLU A 68 7.01 -9.22 -21.27
N GLU A 69 6.64 -7.96 -21.05
CA GLU A 69 6.34 -6.97 -22.10
C GLU A 69 7.57 -6.49 -22.89
N GLY A 70 8.78 -6.92 -22.50
CA GLY A 70 10.03 -6.54 -23.18
C GLY A 70 10.56 -5.15 -22.82
N VAL A 71 10.08 -4.52 -21.73
CA VAL A 71 10.49 -3.18 -21.34
C VAL A 71 11.92 -3.17 -20.76
N GLY A 72 12.83 -2.55 -21.51
CA GLY A 72 14.22 -2.37 -21.10
C GLY A 72 14.39 -1.53 -19.82
N LYS A 73 15.51 -1.74 -19.11
CA LYS A 73 15.80 -1.09 -17.81
C LYS A 73 15.75 0.45 -17.84
N ARG A 74 16.11 1.08 -18.97
CA ARG A 74 16.09 2.55 -19.09
C ARG A 74 14.67 3.09 -19.18
N LEU A 75 13.81 2.43 -19.96
CA LEU A 75 12.41 2.82 -20.14
C LEU A 75 11.62 2.61 -18.85
N SER A 76 11.79 1.46 -18.19
CA SER A 76 11.17 1.19 -16.88
C SER A 76 11.50 2.27 -15.84
N ARG A 77 12.76 2.71 -15.74
CA ARG A 77 13.13 3.82 -14.83
C ARG A 77 12.50 5.17 -15.19
N LYS A 78 12.30 5.46 -16.49
CA LYS A 78 11.62 6.68 -16.92
C LYS A 78 10.14 6.63 -16.52
N LEU A 79 9.48 5.51 -16.78
CA LEU A 79 8.07 5.26 -16.41
C LEU A 79 7.87 5.31 -14.89
N ASP A 80 8.74 4.67 -14.10
CA ASP A 80 8.68 4.71 -12.63
C ASP A 80 8.86 6.14 -12.09
N ARG A 81 9.75 6.94 -12.67
CA ARG A 81 9.91 8.36 -12.28
C ARG A 81 8.68 9.19 -12.63
N GLN A 82 8.10 8.98 -13.81
CA GLN A 82 6.89 9.66 -14.24
C GLN A 82 5.73 9.30 -13.31
N TRP A 83 5.55 8.02 -13.01
CA TRP A 83 4.54 7.54 -12.05
C TRP A 83 4.75 8.14 -10.66
N LYS A 84 5.97 8.13 -10.12
CA LYS A 84 6.26 8.73 -8.81
C LYS A 84 5.93 10.22 -8.73
N ARG A 85 6.05 10.95 -9.84
CA ARG A 85 5.67 12.37 -9.92
C ARG A 85 4.16 12.57 -9.97
N SER A 86 3.41 11.62 -10.54
CA SER A 86 1.95 11.70 -10.63
C SER A 86 1.23 11.25 -9.36
N ILE A 87 1.94 10.68 -8.38
CA ILE A 87 1.31 10.24 -7.12
C ILE A 87 0.85 11.46 -6.32
N VAL A 88 -0.47 11.57 -6.14
CA VAL A 88 -1.09 12.51 -5.21
C VAL A 88 -1.20 11.85 -3.84
N VAL A 89 -0.77 12.54 -2.78
CA VAL A 89 -0.85 12.02 -1.41
C VAL A 89 -2.32 12.03 -0.97
N ARG A 90 -2.81 10.87 -0.54
CA ARG A 90 -4.17 10.68 0.01
C ARG A 90 -4.08 10.09 1.41
N PRO A 91 -5.05 10.36 2.31
CA PRO A 91 -5.13 9.67 3.58
C PRO A 91 -5.33 8.15 3.34
N PRO A 92 -4.71 7.27 4.15
CA PRO A 92 -4.91 5.84 4.02
C PRO A 92 -6.36 5.45 4.35
N PRO A 93 -6.89 4.37 3.74
CA PRO A 93 -8.28 3.97 3.92
C PRO A 93 -8.68 3.73 5.38
N SER A 94 -7.76 3.22 6.20
CA SER A 94 -7.99 3.01 7.63
C SER A 94 -8.31 4.29 8.40
N LEU A 95 -7.60 5.38 8.10
CA LEU A 95 -7.90 6.69 8.70
C LEU A 95 -9.21 7.26 8.19
N LYS A 96 -9.47 7.13 6.89
CA LYS A 96 -10.70 7.62 6.30
C LYS A 96 -11.93 6.96 6.95
N LYS A 97 -11.86 5.65 7.16
CA LYS A 97 -12.92 4.91 7.88
C LYS A 97 -13.11 5.39 9.31
N LEU A 98 -12.03 5.61 10.06
CA LEU A 98 -12.13 6.14 11.43
C LEU A 98 -12.80 7.52 11.46
N GLN A 99 -12.44 8.40 10.52
CA GLN A 99 -13.06 9.73 10.42
C GLN A 99 -14.55 9.66 10.04
N GLU A 100 -14.92 8.72 9.17
CA GLU A 100 -16.31 8.48 8.79
C GLU A 100 -17.14 7.95 9.98
N GLU A 101 -16.57 7.05 10.79
CA GLU A 101 -17.19 6.52 12.00
C GLU A 101 -17.36 7.61 13.08
N GLU A 102 -16.30 8.39 13.34
CA GLU A 102 -16.34 9.51 14.29
C GLU A 102 -17.40 10.56 13.90
N ALA A 103 -17.47 10.92 12.60
CA ALA A 103 -18.46 11.86 12.10
C ALA A 103 -19.90 11.33 12.19
N ALA A 104 -20.11 10.02 11.98
CA ALA A 104 -21.42 9.39 12.14
C ALA A 104 -21.87 9.41 13.61
N GLU A 105 -20.97 9.12 14.56
CA GLU A 105 -21.28 9.21 15.99
C GLU A 105 -21.60 10.64 16.44
N GLU A 106 -20.90 11.64 15.90
CA GLU A 106 -21.19 13.06 16.20
C GLU A 106 -22.55 13.48 15.65
N ALA A 107 -22.93 13.01 14.46
CA ALA A 107 -24.25 13.25 13.87
C ALA A 107 -25.37 12.59 14.69
N GLU A 108 -25.17 11.38 15.20
CA GLU A 108 -26.13 10.71 16.09
C GLU A 108 -26.24 11.39 17.46
N LYS A 109 -25.15 11.91 18.01
CA LYS A 109 -25.14 12.65 19.30
C LYS A 109 -25.75 14.05 19.21
N SER A 110 -25.89 14.60 18.00
CA SER A 110 -26.44 15.94 17.75
C SER A 110 -27.88 15.93 17.21
N ALA A 111 -28.45 14.75 16.96
CA ALA A 111 -29.86 14.52 16.61
C ALA A 111 -30.69 14.16 17.85
#